data_AF-A0A5A9DY32-F1
#
_entry.id   AF-A0A5A9DY32-F1
#
_cell.length_a   1.000
_cell.length_b   1.000
_cell.length_c   1.000
_cell.angle_alpha   90.00
_cell.angle_beta   90.00
_cell.angle_gamma   90.00
#
_symmetry.space_group_name_H-M   'P 1'
#
loop_
_entity.id
_entity.type
_entity.pdbx_description
1 polymer ?
#
loop_
_entity_poly.entity_id
_entity_poly.type
_entity_poly.pdbx_seq_one_letter_code
_entity_poly.pdbx_strand_id
1 'polypeptide(L)' 'MMATKKWRRNGLAHYLLSHSFSKLKEKGMTAAVLSVDSDSYTDATIVYQKAGMYVHRGFTRYDLEF' A
#
# COMPACT_ATOMS: atom_id res chain seq x y z
N MET A 1 1.75 5.49 2.08
CA MET A 1 0.89 6.37 2.92
C MET A 1 0.97 5.85 4.35
N MET A 2 1.70 6.50 5.25
CA MET A 2 1.74 6.09 6.66
C MET A 2 0.69 6.89 7.44
N ALA A 3 -0.39 6.24 7.88
CA ALA A 3 -1.31 6.84 8.85
C ALA A 3 -0.58 7.01 10.20
N THR A 4 -0.67 8.20 10.80
CA THR A 4 -0.01 8.49 12.08
C THR A 4 -0.52 7.51 13.15
N LYS A 5 0.33 7.13 14.13
CA LYS A 5 0.06 6.04 15.09
C LYS A 5 -1.32 6.12 15.77
N LYS A 6 -1.86 7.33 15.94
CA LYS A 6 -3.16 7.63 16.55
C LYS A 6 -4.38 7.20 15.72
N TRP A 7 -4.22 7.00 14.41
CA TRP A 7 -5.31 6.62 13.48
C TRP A 7 -5.14 5.22 12.89
N ARG A 8 -4.14 4.46 13.35
CA ARG A 8 -4.00 3.05 12.99
C ARG A 8 -5.25 2.29 13.45
N ARG A 9 -5.76 1.39 12.60
CA ARG A 9 -6.95 0.52 12.82
C ARG A 9 -8.35 1.14 12.59
N ASN A 10 -8.48 2.39 12.15
CA ASN A 10 -9.79 3.01 11.87
C ASN A 10 -10.30 2.83 10.43
N GLY A 11 -9.74 1.90 9.65
CA GLY A 11 -10.14 1.71 8.25
C GLY A 11 -9.81 2.87 7.30
N LEU A 12 -9.25 3.98 7.80
CA LEU A 12 -8.93 5.18 7.02
C LEU A 12 -8.03 4.89 5.82
N ALA A 13 -7.01 4.05 6.00
CA ALA A 13 -6.12 3.63 4.93
C ALA A 13 -6.88 2.91 3.81
N HIS A 14 -7.84 2.05 4.15
CA HIS A 14 -8.67 1.36 3.17
C HIS A 14 -9.59 2.33 2.43
N TYR A 15 -10.24 3.27 3.14
CA TYR A 15 -11.06 4.29 2.49
C TYR A 15 -10.26 5.16 1.51
N LEU A 16 -9.08 5.61 1.91
CA LEU A 16 -8.19 6.40 1.06
C LEU A 16 -7.77 5.62 -0.19
N LEU A 17 -7.38 4.35 -0.05
CA LEU A 17 -7.04 3.50 -1.18
C LEU A 17 -8.22 3.31 -2.14
N SER A 18 -9.40 2.98 -1.62
CA SER A 18 -10.62 2.83 -2.41
C SER A 18 -10.99 4.10 -3.17
N HIS A 19 -10.90 5.27 -2.50
CA HIS A 19 -11.15 6.56 -3.13
C HIS A 19 -10.11 6.86 -4.24
N SER A 20 -8.83 6.66 -3.95
CA SER A 20 -7.76 6.84 -4.94
C SER A 20 -7.96 5.93 -6.16
N PHE A 21 -8.29 4.65 -5.96
CA PHE A 21 -8.53 3.72 -7.07
C PHE A 21 -9.73 4.11 -7.92
N SER A 22 -10.81 4.61 -7.30
CA SER A 22 -11.95 5.17 -8.04
C SER A 22 -11.50 6.30 -8.95
N LYS A 23 -10.69 7.24 -8.44
CA LYS A 23 -10.18 8.37 -9.23
C LYS A 23 -9.21 7.97 -10.34
N LEU A 24 -8.41 6.92 -10.13
CA LEU A 24 -7.54 6.39 -11.19
C LEU A 24 -8.36 5.71 -12.29
N LYS A 25 -9.40 4.95 -11.94
CA LYS A 25 -10.32 4.32 -12.89
C LYS A 25 -11.10 5.35 -13.71
N GLU A 26 -11.60 6.41 -13.08
CA GLU A 26 -12.26 7.54 -13.77
C GLU A 26 -11.34 8.18 -14.84
N LYS A 27 -10.02 8.12 -14.65
CA LYS A 27 -9.02 8.60 -15.62
C LYS A 27 -8.59 7.56 -16.66
N GLY A 28 -9.25 6.40 -16.71
CA GLY A 28 -8.94 5.33 -17.66
C GLY A 28 -7.69 4.51 -17.33
N MET A 29 -7.16 4.62 -16.10
CA MET A 29 -6.02 3.80 -15.70
C MET A 29 -6.45 2.36 -15.42
N THR A 30 -5.67 1.40 -15.91
CA THR A 30 -5.93 -0.04 -15.77
C THR A 30 -5.12 -0.69 -14.65
N ALA A 31 -4.10 0.01 -14.14
CA ALA A 31 -3.22 -0.50 -13.10
C ALA A 31 -2.77 0.61 -12.13
N ALA A 32 -2.51 0.23 -10.89
CA ALA A 32 -1.88 1.06 -9.87
C ALA A 32 -0.85 0.20 -9.12
N VAL A 33 0.35 0.73 -8.92
CA VAL A 33 1.46 0.02 -8.26
C VAL A 33 1.95 0.85 -7.08
N LEU A 34 2.20 0.18 -5.96
CA LEU A 34 2.86 0.77 -4.81
C LEU A 34 4.04 -0.14 -4.41
N SER A 35 5.17 0.46 -4.08
CA SER A 35 6.30 -0.21 -3.45
C SER A 35 6.21 0.02 -1.95
N VAL A 36 6.31 -1.07 -1.19
CA VAL A 36 6.26 -1.04 0.28
C VAL A 36 7.33 -1.96 0.82
N ASP A 37 8.00 -1.54 1.88
CA ASP A 37 8.98 -2.40 2.56
C ASP A 37 8.24 -3.53 3.28
N SER A 38 8.60 -4.78 2.97
CA SER A 38 8.03 -5.97 3.59
C SER A 38 8.36 -6.10 5.07
N ASP A 39 9.49 -5.52 5.48
CA ASP A 39 10.08 -5.71 6.82
C ASP A 39 9.51 -4.78 7.88
N SER A 40 8.63 -3.85 7.48
CA SER A 40 7.80 -3.16 8.45
C SER A 40 6.83 -4.18 9.04
N TYR A 41 7.13 -4.68 10.24
CA TYR A 41 6.32 -5.51 11.18
C TYR A 41 4.82 -5.14 11.31
N THR A 42 4.39 -4.05 10.68
CA THR A 42 2.99 -3.76 10.45
C THR A 42 2.47 -4.64 9.34
N ASP A 43 1.31 -5.25 9.52
CA ASP A 43 0.51 -5.94 8.49
C ASP A 43 0.08 -5.03 7.31
N ALA A 44 0.98 -4.21 6.77
CA ALA A 44 0.76 -3.30 5.66
C ALA A 44 0.27 -4.08 4.44
N THR A 45 0.85 -5.26 4.21
CA THR A 45 0.41 -6.21 3.17
C THR A 45 -1.07 -6.56 3.32
N ILE A 46 -1.58 -6.77 4.55
CA ILE A 46 -3.00 -7.08 4.80
C ILE A 46 -3.89 -5.89 4.43
N VAL A 47 -3.45 -4.65 4.67
CA VAL A 47 -4.23 -3.45 4.29
C VAL A 47 -4.38 -3.37 2.77
N TYR A 48 -3.31 -3.61 2.02
CA TYR A 48 -3.36 -3.58 0.55
C TYR A 48 -4.17 -4.75 -0.01
N GLN A 49 -4.02 -5.95 0.56
CA GLN A 49 -4.83 -7.12 0.18
C GLN A 49 -6.32 -6.89 0.41
N LYS A 50 -6.71 -6.31 1.56
CA LYS A 50 -8.10 -5.93 1.83
C LYS A 50 -8.64 -4.87 0.87
N ALA A 51 -7.77 -4.04 0.29
CA ALA A 51 -8.13 -3.08 -0.75
C ALA A 51 -8.19 -3.70 -2.16
N GLY A 52 -8.01 -5.02 -2.30
CA GLY A 52 -8.07 -5.74 -3.58
C GLY A 52 -6.74 -5.76 -4.34
N MET A 53 -5.63 -5.35 -3.71
CA MET A 53 -4.30 -5.46 -4.32
C MET A 53 -3.69 -6.84 -4.03
N TYR A 54 -2.76 -7.27 -4.88
CA TYR A 54 -1.95 -8.46 -4.66
C TYR A 54 -0.47 -8.12 -4.89
N VAL A 55 0.42 -8.91 -4.29
CA VAL A 55 1.86 -8.74 -4.47
C VAL A 55 2.23 -9.24 -5.86
N HIS A 56 2.63 -8.33 -6.74
CA HIS A 56 3.07 -8.68 -8.10
C HIS A 56 4.57 -9.02 -8.16
N ARG A 57 5.41 -8.34 -7.36
CA ARG A 57 6.86 -8.57 -7.32
C ARG A 57 7.43 -8.19 -5.95
N GLY A 58 8.31 -9.03 -5.41
CA GLY A 58 9.17 -8.71 -4.27
C GLY A 58 10.61 -8.44 -4.72
N PHE A 59 11.34 -7.64 -3.97
CA PHE A 59 12.77 -7.43 -4.16
C PHE A 59 13.46 -7.33 -2.79
N THR A 60 14.70 -7.80 -2.72
CA THR A 60 15.55 -7.64 -1.54
C THR A 60 16.47 -6.45 -1.78
N ARG A 61 16.44 -5.49 -0.86
CA ARG A 61 17.36 -4.35 -0.89
C ARG A 61 18.64 -4.72 -0.13
N TYR A 62 19.79 -4.45 -0.75
CA TYR A 62 21.09 -4.52 -0.10
C TYR A 62 21.60 -3.09 0.05
N ASP A 63 21.90 -2.67 1.27
CA ASP A 63 22.60 -1.42 1.54
C ASP A 63 24.09 -1.74 1.75
N LEU A 64 24.97 -0.99 1.07
CA LEU A 64 26.42 -1.10 1.24
C LEU A 64 26.88 0.02 2.17
N GLU A 65 27.55 -0.35 3.25
CA GLU A 65 28.26 0.60 4.11
C GLU A 65 29.70 0.68 3.60
N PHE A 66 30.14 1.88 3.22
CA PHE A 66 31.52 2.19 2.81
C PHE A 66 32.28 2.83 3.96
#